data_AF-I9UNE9-F1
#
_entry.id   AF-I9UNE9-F1
#
_cell.length_a   1.000
_cell.length_b   1.000
_cell.length_c   1.000
_cell.angle_alpha   90.00
_cell.angle_beta   90.00
_cell.angle_gamma   90.00
#
_symmetry.space_group_name_H-M   'P 1'
#
loop_
_entity.id
_entity.type
_entity.pdbx_description
1 polymer ?
#
loop_
_entity_poly.entity_id
_entity_poly.type
_entity_poly.pdbx_seq_one_letter_code
_entity_poly.pdbx_strand_id
1 'polypeptide(L)'
;MGKGFSFIGNQYRLVLEDKEYFVDMLFFNRCTRSLIALELKIGSFQPEYVGKMNFYLNLLDRQVKMPDENPSIGIILCADRNNVEVEVALQGSTAPIGVSEYSYLIPQKQIKELINNELSGNKE
;
A
#
# COMPACT_ATOMS: atom_id res chain seq x y z
N MET A 1 -0.78 5.93 10.93
CA MET A 1 -1.59 4.69 10.98
C MET A 1 -2.18 4.50 12.36
N GLY A 2 -3.34 3.84 12.46
CA GLY A 2 -4.11 3.73 13.70
C GLY A 2 -3.53 2.74 14.73
N LYS A 3 -4.31 2.48 15.79
CA LYS A 3 -3.97 1.54 16.86
C LYS A 3 -3.83 0.11 16.33
N GLY A 4 -2.86 -0.64 16.86
CA GLY A 4 -2.71 -2.08 16.63
C GLY A 4 -1.85 -2.47 15.42
N PHE A 5 -1.35 -1.51 14.65
CA PHE A 5 -0.38 -1.77 13.58
C PHE A 5 1.01 -2.05 14.14
N SER A 6 1.64 -3.10 13.63
CA SER A 6 3.04 -3.45 13.85
C SER A 6 3.74 -3.52 12.50
N PHE A 7 4.86 -2.83 12.35
CA PHE A 7 5.64 -2.86 11.11
C PHE A 7 6.37 -4.19 10.98
N ILE A 8 6.30 -4.80 9.79
CA ILE A 8 7.05 -6.02 9.46
C ILE A 8 8.22 -5.68 8.55
N GLY A 9 7.99 -4.92 7.48
CA GLY A 9 9.05 -4.57 6.54
C GLY A 9 8.59 -3.65 5.42
N ASN A 10 9.56 -3.04 4.74
CA ASN A 10 9.39 -2.27 3.51
C ASN A 10 10.07 -3.00 2.36
N GLN A 11 9.54 -2.86 1.14
CA GLN A 11 9.99 -3.64 -0.02
C GLN A 11 10.06 -5.14 0.35
N TYR A 12 8.98 -5.63 0.97
CA TYR A 12 8.93 -6.97 1.52
C TYR A 12 8.93 -7.98 0.37
N ARG A 13 9.98 -8.78 0.31
CA ARG A 13 10.23 -9.73 -0.78
C ARG A 13 9.37 -10.98 -0.63
N LEU A 14 8.60 -11.28 -1.66
CA LEU A 14 7.87 -12.53 -1.87
C LEU A 14 8.50 -13.27 -3.06
N VAL A 15 8.52 -14.60 -2.98
CA VAL A 15 9.14 -15.45 -4.01
C VAL A 15 8.14 -16.48 -4.49
N LEU A 16 8.00 -16.60 -5.81
CA LEU A 16 7.25 -17.68 -6.45
C LEU A 16 8.14 -18.30 -7.52
N GLU A 17 8.58 -19.54 -7.27
CA GLU A 17 9.60 -20.20 -8.09
C GLU A 17 10.85 -19.33 -8.20
N ASP A 18 11.26 -18.96 -9.41
CA ASP A 18 12.46 -18.15 -9.68
C ASP A 18 12.15 -16.65 -9.81
N LYS A 19 10.93 -16.22 -9.47
CA LYS A 19 10.49 -14.82 -9.58
C LYS A 19 10.32 -14.16 -8.22
N GLU A 20 10.81 -12.93 -8.15
CA GLU A 20 10.70 -12.08 -6.97
C GLU A 20 9.64 -11.00 -7.16
N TYR A 21 8.94 -10.70 -6.08
CA TYR A 21 7.91 -9.68 -6.00
C TYR A 21 8.07 -8.87 -4.72
N PHE A 22 7.67 -7.60 -4.74
CA PHE A 22 7.93 -6.69 -3.63
C PHE A 22 6.66 -5.95 -3.25
N VAL A 23 6.24 -6.13 -2.00
CA VAL A 23 5.17 -5.32 -1.38
C VAL A 23 5.83 -4.07 -0.78
N ASP A 24 5.34 -2.88 -1.13
CA ASP A 24 6.00 -1.63 -0.72
C ASP A 24 6.15 -1.53 0.79
N MET A 25 5.07 -1.82 1.54
CA MET A 25 5.11 -1.93 2.99
C MET A 25 4.20 -3.07 3.48
N LEU A 26 4.70 -3.84 4.45
CA LEU A 26 3.96 -4.89 5.11
C LEU A 26 3.85 -4.60 6.60
N PHE A 27 2.63 -4.68 7.12
CA PHE A 27 2.31 -4.55 8.53
C PHE A 27 1.53 -5.76 9.02
N PHE A 28 1.40 -5.88 10.33
CA PHE A 28 0.39 -6.72 10.97
C PHE A 28 -0.56 -5.84 11.77
N ASN A 29 -1.86 -6.11 11.71
CA ASN A 29 -2.84 -5.46 12.57
C ASN A 29 -3.35 -6.43 13.64
N ARG A 30 -3.10 -6.11 14.91
CA ARG A 30 -3.51 -6.95 16.05
C ARG A 30 -5.01 -7.06 16.25
N CYS A 31 -5.77 -6.03 15.89
CA CYS A 31 -7.22 -6.00 16.09
C CYS A 31 -7.93 -6.88 15.05
N THR A 32 -7.49 -6.84 13.79
CA THR A 32 -8.03 -7.72 12.75
C THR A 32 -7.32 -9.08 12.69
N ARG A 33 -6.15 -9.22 13.30
CA ARG A 33 -5.26 -10.40 13.20
C ARG A 33 -4.91 -10.75 11.76
N SER A 34 -4.59 -9.74 10.95
CA SER A 34 -4.23 -9.89 9.54
C SER A 34 -2.92 -9.20 9.21
N LEU A 35 -2.18 -9.75 8.26
CA LEU A 35 -1.16 -9.01 7.51
C LEU A 35 -1.84 -7.91 6.68
N ILE A 36 -1.23 -6.73 6.63
CA ILE A 36 -1.71 -5.58 5.87
C ILE A 36 -0.65 -5.19 4.85
N ALA A 37 -0.90 -5.47 3.58
CA ALA A 37 -0.07 -5.08 2.45
C ALA A 37 -0.47 -3.69 1.97
N LEU A 38 0.47 -2.75 1.96
CA LEU A 38 0.28 -1.41 1.38
C LEU A 38 1.03 -1.33 0.05
N GLU A 39 0.37 -0.83 -0.98
CA GLU A 39 0.96 -0.46 -2.27
C GLU A 39 0.77 1.06 -2.47
N LEU A 40 1.84 1.76 -2.79
CA LEU A 40 1.83 3.21 -2.99
C LEU A 40 1.85 3.56 -4.49
N LYS A 41 0.98 4.47 -4.92
CA LYS A 41 0.88 4.94 -6.31
C LYS A 41 0.88 6.46 -6.38
N ILE A 42 1.89 7.02 -7.05
CA ILE A 42 2.02 8.47 -7.27
C ILE A 42 0.95 9.05 -8.21
N GLY A 43 0.28 8.20 -8.99
CA GLY A 43 -0.74 8.58 -9.96
C GLY A 43 -2.14 8.16 -9.54
N SER A 44 -3.09 8.37 -10.45
CA SER A 44 -4.46 7.91 -10.30
C SER A 44 -4.52 6.37 -10.24
N PHE A 45 -5.53 5.85 -9.55
CA PHE A 45 -5.84 4.42 -9.57
C PHE A 45 -5.91 3.85 -11.00
N GLN A 46 -5.48 2.61 -11.17
CA GLN A 46 -5.65 1.82 -12.39
C GLN A 46 -6.17 0.42 -12.01
N PRO A 47 -7.10 -0.18 -12.78
CA PRO A 47 -7.69 -1.49 -12.46
C PRO A 47 -6.66 -2.62 -12.25
N GLU A 48 -5.54 -2.58 -12.99
CA GLU A 48 -4.45 -3.55 -12.89
C GLU A 48 -3.83 -3.64 -11.48
N TYR A 49 -3.94 -2.57 -10.67
CA TYR A 49 -3.42 -2.56 -9.30
C TYR A 49 -4.18 -3.54 -8.41
N VAL A 50 -5.47 -3.78 -8.66
CA VAL A 50 -6.26 -4.79 -7.95
C VAL A 50 -5.74 -6.19 -8.26
N GLY A 51 -5.42 -6.48 -9.53
CA GLY A 51 -4.84 -7.76 -9.93
C GLY A 51 -3.50 -8.03 -9.25
N LYS A 52 -2.61 -7.02 -9.24
CA LYS A 52 -1.32 -7.08 -8.54
C LYS A 52 -1.50 -7.30 -7.03
N MET A 53 -2.39 -6.55 -6.40
CA MET A 53 -2.67 -6.69 -4.96
C MET A 53 -3.25 -8.07 -4.62
N ASN A 54 -4.22 -8.56 -5.40
CA ASN A 54 -4.78 -9.89 -5.20
C ASN A 54 -3.70 -10.98 -5.28
N PHE A 55 -2.77 -10.86 -6.23
CA PHE A 55 -1.62 -11.76 -6.31
C PHE A 55 -0.75 -11.71 -5.04
N TYR A 56 -0.47 -10.53 -4.49
CA TYR A 56 0.28 -10.38 -3.25
C TYR A 56 -0.42 -10.98 -2.04
N LEU A 57 -1.73 -10.75 -1.88
CA LEU A 57 -2.49 -11.32 -0.78
C LEU A 57 -2.49 -12.86 -0.84
N ASN A 58 -2.62 -13.45 -2.02
CA ASN A 58 -2.53 -14.90 -2.19
C ASN A 58 -1.16 -15.47 -1.82
N LEU A 59 -0.06 -14.78 -2.17
CA LEU A 59 1.29 -15.20 -1.76
C LEU A 59 1.50 -15.06 -0.25
N LEU A 60 1.06 -13.95 0.34
CA LEU A 60 1.13 -13.73 1.78
C LEU A 60 0.35 -14.81 2.54
N ASP A 61 -0.89 -15.08 2.13
CA ASP A 61 -1.74 -16.09 2.76
C ASP A 61 -1.19 -17.51 2.64
N ARG A 62 -0.45 -17.80 1.56
CA ARG A 62 0.15 -19.11 1.32
C ARG A 62 1.49 -19.31 2.04
N GLN A 63 2.30 -18.25 2.18
CA GLN A 63 3.72 -18.37 2.55
C GLN A 63 4.08 -17.73 3.89
N VAL A 64 3.35 -16.70 4.31
CA VAL A 64 3.72 -15.83 5.45
C VAL A 64 2.69 -15.89 6.56
N LYS A 65 1.40 -15.90 6.19
CA LYS A 65 0.28 -15.90 7.14
C LYS A 65 0.33 -17.14 8.05
N MET A 66 0.16 -16.91 9.35
CA MET A 66 0.07 -17.99 10.33
C MET A 66 -1.32 -18.65 10.34
N PRO A 67 -1.44 -19.91 10.80
CA PRO A 67 -2.72 -20.64 10.80
C PRO A 67 -3.85 -19.96 11.58
N ASP A 68 -3.52 -19.17 12.60
CA ASP A 68 -4.48 -18.47 13.47
C ASP A 68 -4.76 -17.03 13.05
N GLU A 69 -4.21 -16.59 11.90
CA GLU A 69 -4.41 -15.27 11.32
C GLU A 69 -5.53 -15.27 10.28
N ASN A 70 -6.28 -14.17 10.25
CA ASN A 70 -7.29 -13.88 9.25
C ASN A 70 -6.64 -13.57 7.88
N PRO A 71 -7.38 -13.69 6.77
CA PRO A 71 -6.86 -13.35 5.44
C PRO A 71 -6.14 -12.00 5.41
N SER A 72 -5.04 -11.93 4.66
CA SER A 72 -4.27 -10.70 4.47
C SER A 72 -5.12 -9.64 3.79
N ILE A 73 -4.97 -8.38 4.20
CA ILE A 73 -5.73 -7.24 3.69
C ILE A 73 -4.83 -6.36 2.82
N GLY A 74 -5.31 -6.00 1.64
CA GLY A 74 -4.61 -5.12 0.72
C GLY A 74 -5.14 -3.70 0.79
N ILE A 75 -4.26 -2.71 0.83
CA ILE A 75 -4.63 -1.31 0.71
C ILE A 75 -3.78 -0.68 -0.38
N ILE A 76 -4.44 -0.15 -1.40
CA ILE A 76 -3.81 0.60 -2.48
C ILE A 76 -4.01 2.08 -2.16
N LEU A 77 -2.91 2.81 -1.99
CA LEU A 77 -2.91 4.24 -1.75
C LEU A 77 -2.53 4.98 -3.03
N CYS A 78 -3.47 5.73 -3.61
CA CYS A 78 -3.26 6.51 -4.83
C CYS A 78 -3.29 8.01 -4.56
N ALA A 79 -2.70 8.82 -5.45
CA ALA A 79 -2.82 10.28 -5.37
C ALA A 79 -4.24 10.77 -5.72
N ASP A 80 -4.95 10.02 -6.54
CA ASP A 80 -6.32 10.29 -7.00
C ASP A 80 -7.01 8.96 -7.38
N ARG A 81 -8.34 8.92 -7.41
CA ARG A 81 -9.11 7.76 -7.91
C ARG A 81 -10.51 8.16 -8.37
N ASN A 82 -11.03 7.43 -9.35
CA ASN A 82 -12.45 7.47 -9.69
C ASN A 82 -13.19 6.36 -8.94
N ASN A 83 -14.20 6.72 -8.14
CA ASN A 83 -14.96 5.75 -7.34
C ASN A 83 -15.65 4.67 -8.18
N VAL A 84 -16.19 5.02 -9.34
CA VAL A 84 -16.88 4.07 -10.24
C VAL A 84 -15.89 3.08 -10.82
N GLU A 85 -14.72 3.58 -11.26
CA GLU A 85 -13.66 2.72 -11.78
C GLU A 85 -13.13 1.74 -10.71
N VAL A 86 -12.94 2.23 -9.48
CA VAL A 86 -12.56 1.39 -8.33
C VAL A 86 -13.62 0.33 -8.05
N GLU A 87 -14.90 0.70 -8.04
CA GLU A 87 -16.00 -0.24 -7.81
C GLU A 87 -16.05 -1.34 -8.88
N VAL A 88 -15.95 -0.97 -10.16
CA VAL A 88 -15.91 -1.92 -11.28
C VAL A 88 -14.69 -2.83 -11.17
N ALA A 89 -13.52 -2.30 -10.83
CA ALA A 89 -12.30 -3.10 -10.68
C ALA A 89 -12.35 -4.08 -9.51
N LEU A 90 -13.09 -3.74 -8.43
CA LEU A 90 -13.29 -4.61 -7.28
C LEU A 90 -14.48 -5.57 -7.45
N GLN A 91 -15.35 -5.35 -8.44
CA GLN A 91 -16.54 -6.16 -8.65
C GLN A 91 -16.17 -7.63 -8.91
N GLY A 92 -16.66 -8.53 -8.05
CA GLY A 92 -16.37 -9.96 -8.12
C GLY A 92 -15.05 -10.39 -7.47
N SER A 93 -14.24 -9.45 -6.96
CA SER A 93 -13.09 -9.80 -6.11
C SER A 93 -13.56 -10.28 -4.74
N THR A 94 -13.05 -11.44 -4.31
CA THR A 94 -13.27 -11.96 -2.94
C THR A 94 -12.15 -11.56 -1.98
N ALA A 95 -11.03 -11.03 -2.50
CA ALA A 95 -9.90 -10.61 -1.70
C ALA A 95 -10.21 -9.28 -0.98
N PRO A 96 -9.85 -9.13 0.31
CA PRO A 96 -10.12 -7.92 1.08
C PRO A 96 -9.17 -6.79 0.66
N ILE A 97 -9.52 -6.10 -0.43
CA ILE A 97 -8.75 -5.00 -1.02
C ILE A 97 -9.52 -3.69 -0.84
N GLY A 98 -8.86 -2.70 -0.25
CA GLY A 98 -9.32 -1.32 -0.19
C GLY A 98 -8.49 -0.42 -1.09
N VAL A 99 -9.11 0.60 -1.68
CA VAL A 99 -8.42 1.68 -2.39
C VAL A 99 -8.73 2.98 -1.68
N SER A 100 -7.71 3.77 -1.37
CA SER A 100 -7.86 5.06 -0.72
C SER A 100 -6.94 6.10 -1.35
N GLU A 101 -7.38 7.35 -1.33
CA GLU A 101 -6.51 8.47 -1.68
C GLU A 101 -5.66 8.86 -0.48
N TYR A 102 -4.38 9.17 -0.70
CA TYR A 102 -3.57 9.79 0.33
C TYR A 102 -3.50 11.30 0.11
N SER A 103 -3.69 12.05 1.20
CA SER A 103 -3.37 13.48 1.22
C SER A 103 -1.90 13.66 1.55
N TYR A 104 -1.19 14.50 0.79
CA TYR A 104 0.16 14.91 1.16
C TYR A 104 0.14 15.52 2.57
N LEU A 105 0.83 14.87 3.50
CA LEU A 105 0.91 15.30 4.91
C LEU A 105 1.65 16.63 5.07
N ILE A 106 2.45 17.03 4.08
CA ILE A 106 3.17 18.30 4.10
C ILE A 106 2.29 19.36 3.40
N PRO A 107 1.83 20.40 4.12
CA PRO A 107 1.19 21.54 3.50
C PRO A 107 2.10 22.07 2.38
N GLN A 108 1.56 22.30 1.18
CA GLN A 108 2.34 22.77 0.03
C GLN A 108 3.18 24.03 0.36
N LYS A 109 2.72 24.84 1.32
CA LYS A 109 3.49 25.98 1.87
C LYS A 109 4.81 25.55 2.52
N GLN A 110 4.79 24.54 3.40
CA GLN A 110 5.99 24.02 4.03
C GLN A 110 6.95 23.38 3.01
N ILE A 111 6.42 22.69 1.99
CA ILE A 111 7.26 22.16 0.90
C ILE A 111 7.95 23.31 0.16
N LYS A 112 7.22 24.37 -0.19
CA LYS A 112 7.79 25.56 -0.86
C LYS A 112 8.84 26.26 -0.01
N GLU A 113 8.62 26.39 1.30
CA GLU A 113 9.59 27.00 2.22
C GLU A 113 10.86 26.15 2.35
N LEU A 114 10.75 24.82 2.49
CA LEU A 114 11.90 23.92 2.54
C LEU A 114 12.72 23.96 1.24
N ILE A 115 12.06 23.94 0.08
CA ILE A 115 12.73 24.04 -1.22
C ILE A 115 13.45 25.39 -1.36
N ASN A 116 12.81 26.50 -0.98
CA ASN A 116 13.40 27.83 -1.08
C ASN A 116 14.60 28.01 -0.15
N ASN A 117 14.58 27.43 1.05
CA ASN A 117 15.69 27.48 2.00
C ASN A 117 16.91 26.68 1.50
N GLU A 118 16.71 25.51 0.89
CA GLU A 118 17.79 24.72 0.27
C GLU A 118 18.41 25.42 -0.95
N LEU A 119 17.57 26.07 -1.78
CA LEU A 119 18.03 26.83 -2.95
C LEU A 119 18.77 28.12 -2.57
N SER A 120 18.52 28.67 -1.39
CA SER A 120 19.22 29.86 -0.88
C SER A 120 20.47 29.54 -0.08
N GLY A 121 20.60 28.33 0.49
CA GLY A 121 21.80 27.84 1.19
C GLY A 121 22.96 27.43 0.27
N ASN A 122 22.72 27.20 -1.03
CA ASN A 122 23.76 26.81 -2.01
C ASN A 122 24.42 28.00 -2.73
N LYS A 123 24.39 29.21 -2.14
CA LYS A 123 24.99 30.43 -2.72
C LYS A 123 26.24 30.95 -2.01
N GLU A 124 26.85 30.17 -1.12
CA GLU A 124 28.18 30.49 -0.57
C GLU A 124 29.27 29.55 -1.12
#